data_AF-A0A356XF23-F1
#
_entry.id   AF-A0A356XF23-F1
#
_cell.length_a   1.000
_cell.length_b   1.000
_cell.length_c   1.000
_cell.angle_alpha   90.00
_cell.angle_beta   90.00
_cell.angle_gamma   90.00
#
_symmetry.space_group_name_H-M   'P 1'
#
loop_
_entity.id
_entity.type
_entity.pdbx_description
1 polymer ?
#
loop_
_entity_poly.entity_id
_entity_poly.type
_entity_poly.pdbx_seq_one_letter_code
_entity_poly.pdbx_strand_id
1 'polypeptide(L)'
;MDLKRKDRLSPMTSGSVHIQGYLGEKLEVCIQNGVMAADDQRFILPFRDRTDDEGGWGGEFWGKWFTSAALAYAYQPTQAHHRILDRAVEGLLRTQDPDGRLSSCKNDFGAWDIWGRKYA
;
A
#
# COMPACT_ATOMS: atom_id res chain seq x y z
N MET A 1 8.46 -3.97 -49.07
CA MET A 1 7.38 -4.64 -48.33
C MET A 1 7.62 -4.34 -46.85
N ASP A 2 6.90 -3.37 -46.30
CA ASP A 2 7.19 -2.78 -44.98
C ASP A 2 6.40 -3.53 -43.90
N LEU A 3 6.95 -4.64 -43.39
CA LEU A 3 6.36 -5.35 -42.25
C LEU A 3 6.66 -4.58 -40.95
N LYS A 4 6.02 -3.43 -40.76
CA LYS A 4 6.09 -2.64 -39.53
C LYS A 4 5.14 -3.16 -38.45
N ARG A 5 5.29 -4.41 -38.02
CA ARG A 5 4.85 -4.77 -36.66
C ARG A 5 6.07 -4.74 -35.77
N LYS A 6 6.15 -3.71 -34.92
CA LYS A 6 7.10 -3.68 -33.82
C LYS A 6 6.71 -4.81 -32.87
N ASP A 7 7.62 -5.74 -32.65
CA ASP A 7 7.50 -6.72 -31.58
C ASP A 7 7.33 -5.97 -30.25
N ARG A 8 6.21 -6.19 -29.56
CA ARG A 8 5.84 -5.45 -28.36
C ARG A 8 5.04 -6.37 -27.44
N LEU A 9 5.58 -6.57 -26.24
CA LEU A 9 4.84 -7.09 -25.10
C LEU A 9 4.24 -5.92 -24.32
N SER A 10 2.97 -6.03 -23.96
CA SER A 10 2.26 -5.09 -23.09
C SER A 10 1.65 -5.85 -21.92
N PRO A 11 1.65 -5.28 -20.70
CA PRO A 11 0.92 -5.87 -19.60
C PRO A 11 -0.57 -5.95 -19.95
N MET A 12 -1.23 -6.99 -19.45
CA MET A 12 -2.69 -7.05 -19.50
C MET A 12 -3.30 -6.07 -18.48
N THR A 13 -4.58 -5.76 -18.64
CA THR A 13 -5.33 -4.97 -17.65
C THR A 13 -5.33 -5.68 -16.30
N SER A 14 -5.23 -4.92 -15.20
CA SER A 14 -5.34 -5.47 -13.85
C SER A 14 -6.61 -6.31 -13.67
N GLY A 15 -6.48 -7.45 -12.98
CA GLY A 15 -7.59 -8.37 -12.73
C GLY A 15 -8.07 -9.16 -13.96
N SER A 16 -7.46 -8.98 -15.14
CA SER A 16 -7.87 -9.72 -16.35
C SER A 16 -7.45 -11.20 -16.33
N VAL A 17 -6.61 -11.60 -15.38
CA VAL A 17 -6.11 -12.98 -15.19
C VAL A 17 -6.39 -13.40 -13.76
N HIS A 18 -6.97 -14.58 -13.59
CA HIS A 18 -7.19 -15.19 -12.28
C HIS A 18 -6.41 -16.50 -12.20
N ILE A 19 -5.58 -16.61 -11.17
CA ILE A 19 -4.85 -17.83 -10.85
C ILE A 19 -5.81 -18.76 -10.13
N GLN A 20 -5.88 -20.02 -10.58
CA GLN A 20 -6.74 -21.06 -10.02
C GLN A 20 -5.92 -22.20 -9.38
N GLY A 21 -6.61 -23.17 -8.78
CA GLY A 21 -6.02 -24.29 -8.07
C GLY A 21 -5.28 -23.84 -6.82
N TYR A 22 -4.27 -24.61 -6.41
CA TYR A 22 -3.55 -24.39 -5.14
C TYR A 22 -3.03 -22.96 -4.96
N LEU A 23 -2.40 -22.38 -6.00
CA LEU A 23 -1.87 -21.01 -5.91
C LEU A 23 -2.99 -19.97 -5.81
N GLY A 24 -4.09 -20.17 -6.55
CA GLY A 24 -5.26 -19.31 -6.47
C GLY A 24 -5.87 -19.30 -5.07
N GLU A 25 -6.01 -20.49 -4.47
CA GLU A 25 -6.52 -20.64 -3.10
C GLU A 25 -5.61 -19.96 -2.07
N LYS A 26 -4.28 -20.09 -2.20
CA LYS A 26 -3.34 -19.40 -1.29
C LYS A 26 -3.37 -17.89 -1.47
N LEU A 27 -3.52 -17.41 -2.70
CA LEU A 27 -3.67 -15.99 -2.99
C LEU A 27 -4.95 -15.44 -2.36
N GLU A 28 -6.08 -16.15 -2.52
CA GLU A 28 -7.36 -15.78 -1.93
C GLU A 28 -7.26 -15.67 -0.40
N VAL A 29 -6.69 -16.69 0.24
CA VAL A 29 -6.48 -16.69 1.71
C VAL A 29 -5.58 -15.53 2.14
N CYS A 30 -4.51 -15.23 1.40
CA CYS A 30 -3.62 -14.11 1.69
C CYS A 30 -4.34 -12.76 1.59
N ILE A 31 -5.15 -12.58 0.54
CA ILE A 31 -5.92 -11.35 0.34
C ILE A 31 -6.98 -11.19 1.43
N GLN A 32 -7.82 -12.20 1.64
CA GLN A 32 -8.96 -12.11 2.55
C GLN A 32 -8.52 -12.04 4.02
N ASN A 33 -7.68 -12.97 4.46
CA ASN A 33 -7.35 -13.15 5.88
C ASN A 33 -6.07 -12.42 6.31
N GLY A 34 -5.26 -11.96 5.35
CA GLY A 34 -4.06 -11.19 5.59
C GLY A 34 -4.27 -9.72 5.28
N VAL A 35 -4.23 -9.39 3.99
CA VAL A 35 -4.18 -8.00 3.51
C VAL A 35 -5.44 -7.22 3.88
N MET A 36 -6.62 -7.76 3.57
CA MET A 36 -7.91 -7.06 3.76
C MET A 36 -8.48 -7.20 5.17
N ALA A 37 -8.03 -8.19 5.95
CA ALA A 37 -8.37 -8.34 7.37
C ALA A 37 -7.45 -7.55 8.31
N ALA A 38 -6.37 -6.96 7.79
CA ALA A 38 -5.47 -6.14 8.60
C ALA A 38 -6.21 -4.90 9.15
N ASP A 39 -5.90 -4.57 10.40
CA ASP A 39 -6.38 -3.35 11.07
C ASP A 39 -5.59 -2.14 10.56
N ASP A 40 -6.13 -1.47 9.54
CA ASP A 40 -5.51 -0.33 8.86
C ASP A 40 -5.17 0.83 9.81
N GLN A 41 -5.94 0.98 10.90
CA GLN A 41 -5.70 2.02 11.89
C GLN A 41 -4.34 1.88 12.56
N ARG A 42 -3.85 0.65 12.74
CA ARG A 42 -2.52 0.41 13.35
C ARG A 42 -1.38 0.95 12.51
N PHE A 43 -1.55 0.99 11.18
CA PHE A 43 -0.55 1.55 10.29
C PHE A 43 -0.57 3.08 10.27
N ILE A 44 -1.67 3.70 10.71
CA ILE A 44 -1.82 5.17 10.78
C ILE A 44 -1.27 5.72 12.11
N LEU A 45 -1.32 4.93 13.19
CA LEU A 45 -0.84 5.35 14.52
C LEU A 45 0.55 5.99 14.51
N PRO A 46 1.58 5.46 13.81
CA PRO A 46 2.90 6.07 13.79
C PRO A 46 2.91 7.48 13.21
N PHE A 47 2.08 7.75 12.20
CA PHE A 47 1.94 9.08 11.59
C PHE A 47 1.16 10.05 12.47
N ARG A 48 0.17 9.55 13.22
CA ARG A 48 -0.60 10.37 14.16
C ARG A 48 0.26 10.75 15.38
N ASP A 49 0.92 9.77 15.98
CA ASP A 49 1.58 9.89 17.29
C ASP A 49 3.08 10.24 17.18
N ARG A 50 3.63 10.21 15.96
CA ARG A 50 5.02 10.55 15.64
C ARG A 50 6.02 9.71 16.44
N THR A 51 5.91 8.39 16.32
CA THR A 51 6.61 7.42 17.18
C THR A 51 7.99 7.00 16.69
N ASP A 52 8.42 7.40 15.50
CA ASP A 52 9.59 6.81 14.83
C ASP A 52 10.91 7.57 15.04
N ASP A 53 10.93 8.64 15.83
CA ASP A 53 12.12 9.50 16.04
C ASP A 53 13.37 8.74 16.53
N GLU A 54 13.20 7.70 17.35
CA GLU A 54 14.28 6.93 17.96
C GLU A 54 14.56 5.60 17.23
N GLY A 55 14.33 5.56 15.92
CA GLY A 55 14.53 4.37 15.10
C GLY A 55 13.37 3.37 15.15
N GLY A 56 12.19 3.81 15.59
CA GLY A 56 10.94 3.10 15.33
C GLY A 56 10.70 2.97 13.83
N TRP A 57 10.01 1.93 13.38
CA TRP A 57 9.82 1.63 11.96
C TRP A 57 8.33 1.50 11.59
N GLY A 58 7.46 2.15 12.36
CA GLY A 58 6.02 2.06 12.22
C GLY A 58 5.52 2.62 10.89
N GLY A 59 6.06 3.75 10.46
CA GLY A 59 5.64 4.47 9.25
C GLY A 59 5.83 3.65 7.97
N GLU A 60 6.89 2.85 7.87
CA GLU A 60 7.18 2.02 6.69
C GLU A 60 6.08 0.99 6.41
N PHE A 61 5.39 0.52 7.46
CA PHE A 61 4.38 -0.52 7.32
C PHE A 61 3.13 -0.04 6.58
N TRP A 62 2.75 1.24 6.71
CA TRP A 62 1.60 1.77 5.98
C TRP A 62 1.81 1.66 4.48
N GLY A 63 2.97 2.10 3.97
CA GLY A 63 3.27 2.01 2.53
C GLY A 63 3.33 0.57 2.02
N LYS A 64 3.96 -0.34 2.79
CA LYS A 64 4.04 -1.77 2.46
C LYS A 64 2.66 -2.42 2.37
N TRP A 65 1.84 -2.20 3.39
CA TRP A 65 0.50 -2.77 3.45
C TRP A 65 -0.43 -2.13 2.41
N PHE A 66 -0.43 -0.82 2.26
CA PHE A 66 -1.30 -0.15 1.30
C PHE A 66 -0.98 -0.56 -0.13
N THR A 67 0.30 -0.74 -0.47
CA THR A 67 0.70 -1.26 -1.78
C THR A 67 0.17 -2.68 -2.02
N SER A 68 0.23 -3.57 -1.02
CA SER A 68 -0.35 -4.91 -1.16
C SER A 68 -1.87 -4.89 -1.25
N ALA A 69 -2.55 -4.01 -0.49
CA ALA A 69 -3.99 -3.80 -0.56
C ALA A 69 -4.44 -3.25 -1.92
N ALA A 70 -3.71 -2.31 -2.50
CA ALA A 70 -3.98 -1.77 -3.82
C ALA A 70 -3.84 -2.86 -4.91
N LEU A 71 -2.80 -3.71 -4.82
CA LEU A 71 -2.62 -4.85 -5.72
C LEU A 71 -3.74 -5.89 -5.56
N ALA A 72 -4.16 -6.17 -4.32
CA ALA A 72 -5.26 -7.06 -4.03
C ALA A 72 -6.60 -6.53 -4.55
N TYR A 73 -6.88 -5.23 -4.42
CA TYR A 73 -8.04 -4.58 -5.05
C TYR A 73 -7.96 -4.66 -6.57
N ALA A 74 -6.80 -4.41 -7.17
CA ALA A 74 -6.60 -4.51 -8.61
C ALA A 74 -6.82 -5.94 -9.14
N TYR A 75 -6.52 -6.96 -8.32
CA TYR A 75 -6.80 -8.37 -8.62
C TYR A 75 -8.28 -8.73 -8.39
N GLN A 76 -8.90 -8.20 -7.34
CA GLN A 76 -10.29 -8.43 -6.94
C GLN A 76 -11.00 -7.10 -6.61
N PRO A 77 -11.54 -6.40 -7.62
CA PRO A 77 -12.05 -5.03 -7.49
C PRO A 77 -13.46 -5.01 -6.89
N THR A 78 -13.58 -5.44 -5.62
CA THR A 78 -14.83 -5.41 -4.88
C THR A 78 -15.01 -4.04 -4.20
N GLN A 79 -16.26 -3.64 -3.98
CA GLN A 79 -16.53 -2.40 -3.26
C GLN A 79 -16.10 -2.46 -1.78
N ALA A 80 -16.02 -3.65 -1.19
CA ALA A 80 -15.51 -3.82 0.16
C ALA A 80 -14.01 -3.47 0.22
N HIS A 81 -13.21 -3.99 -0.72
CA HIS A 81 -11.79 -3.67 -0.83
C HIS A 81 -11.56 -2.18 -1.12
N HIS A 82 -12.37 -1.57 -2.00
CA HIS A 82 -12.28 -0.13 -2.28
C HIS A 82 -12.47 0.72 -1.01
N ARG A 83 -13.47 0.40 -0.18
CA ARG A 83 -13.72 1.14 1.07
C ARG A 83 -12.56 1.02 2.07
N ILE A 84 -11.82 -0.09 2.06
CA ILE A 84 -10.62 -0.26 2.89
C ILE A 84 -9.53 0.69 2.41
N LEU A 85 -9.32 0.79 1.10
CA LEU A 85 -8.34 1.73 0.53
C LEU A 85 -8.73 3.18 0.82
N ASP A 86 -9.99 3.56 0.62
CA ASP A 86 -10.47 4.92 0.91
C ASP A 86 -10.24 5.27 2.38
N ARG A 87 -10.66 4.40 3.31
CA ARG A 87 -10.48 4.62 4.75
C ARG A 87 -9.01 4.78 5.12
N ALA A 88 -8.13 3.97 4.55
CA ALA A 88 -6.70 4.04 4.83
C ALA A 88 -6.07 5.35 4.34
N VAL A 89 -6.42 5.78 3.11
CA VAL A 89 -5.94 7.04 2.54
C VAL A 89 -6.47 8.23 3.34
N GLU A 90 -7.78 8.27 3.59
CA GLU A 90 -8.40 9.33 4.39
C GLU A 90 -7.80 9.40 5.80
N GLY A 91 -7.60 8.25 6.43
CA GLY A 91 -7.01 8.15 7.76
C GLY A 91 -5.59 8.69 7.80
N LEU A 92 -4.76 8.36 6.81
CA LEU A 92 -3.41 8.90 6.69
C LEU A 92 -3.41 10.40 6.39
N LEU A 93 -4.25 10.88 5.46
CA LEU A 93 -4.33 12.31 5.13
C LEU A 93 -4.76 13.17 6.32
N ARG A 94 -5.54 12.62 7.25
CA ARG A 94 -5.91 13.32 8.50
C ARG A 94 -4.74 13.52 9.47
N THR A 95 -3.62 12.82 9.29
CA THR A 95 -2.41 13.02 10.11
C THR A 95 -1.44 14.03 9.47
N GLN A 96 -1.81 14.63 8.35
CA GLN A 96 -1.01 15.64 7.67
C GLN A 96 -0.99 16.94 8.48
N ASP A 97 0.18 17.57 8.56
CA ASP A 97 0.36 18.90 9.16
C ASP A 97 -0.20 20.00 8.24
N PRO A 98 -0.47 21.22 8.75
CA PRO A 98 -1.06 22.32 7.96
C PRO A 98 -0.25 22.74 6.72
N ASP A 99 1.05 22.47 6.71
CA ASP A 99 1.97 22.75 5.59
C ASP A 99 2.04 21.61 4.57
N GLY A 100 1.24 20.55 4.75
CA GLY A 100 1.22 19.38 3.90
C GLY A 100 2.21 18.29 4.31
N ARG A 101 2.97 18.46 5.40
CA ARG A 101 3.93 17.47 5.87
C ARG A 101 3.22 16.22 6.39
N LEU A 102 3.72 15.06 5.99
CA LEU A 102 3.20 13.76 6.38
C LEU A 102 4.37 12.85 6.75
N SER A 103 4.54 12.56 8.04
CA SER A 103 5.70 11.82 8.55
C SER A 103 5.36 11.06 9.83
N SER A 104 6.05 9.96 10.10
CA SER A 104 5.96 9.24 11.39
C SER A 104 6.98 9.74 12.43
N CYS A 105 7.77 10.75 12.10
CA CYS A 105 8.74 11.40 12.99
C CYS A 105 8.26 12.81 13.37
N LYS A 106 8.76 13.35 14.49
CA LYS A 106 8.65 14.77 14.84
C LYS A 106 9.74 15.58 14.15
N ASN A 107 10.94 15.00 14.04
CA ASN A 107 12.07 15.63 13.38
C ASN A 107 12.38 14.93 12.07
N ASP A 108 12.32 15.68 10.98
CA ASP A 108 12.67 15.17 9.66
C ASP A 108 14.18 15.01 9.54
N PHE A 109 14.61 14.01 8.75
CA PHE A 109 16.01 13.75 8.43
C PHE A 109 16.89 13.42 9.64
N GLY A 110 16.28 12.95 10.73
CA GLY A 110 16.98 12.31 11.85
C GLY A 110 17.19 10.83 11.57
N ALA A 111 16.39 9.97 12.20
CA ALA A 111 16.41 8.53 11.94
C ALA A 111 15.81 8.15 10.57
N TRP A 112 14.88 8.97 10.05
CA TRP A 112 14.14 8.70 8.81
C TRP A 112 14.00 9.94 7.93
N ASP A 113 13.72 9.72 6.65
CA ASP A 113 13.17 10.77 5.79
C ASP A 113 11.69 11.04 6.13
N ILE A 114 11.09 12.02 5.46
CA ILE A 114 9.69 12.43 5.67
C ILE A 114 8.73 11.24 5.44
N TRP A 115 9.10 10.29 4.57
CA TRP A 115 8.24 9.19 4.14
C TRP A 115 8.51 7.87 4.87
N GLY A 116 9.42 7.84 5.83
CA GLY A 116 9.82 6.61 6.53
C GLY A 116 10.42 5.55 5.59
N ARG A 117 11.10 5.96 4.50
CA ARG A 117 11.69 5.02 3.54
C ARG A 117 13.03 4.51 4.03
N LYS A 118 13.12 3.17 4.16
CA LYS A 118 14.38 2.50 4.53
C LYS A 118 15.34 2.29 3.36
N TYR A 119 14.80 2.05 2.18
CA TYR A 119 15.57 1.68 0.99
C TYR A 119 15.16 2.61 -0.18
N ALA A 120 16.15 3.20 -0.84
CA ALA A 120 16.00 4.07 -2.00
C ALA A 120 16.63 3.42 -3.24
#